data_AF-A0A2G9T8S7-F1
#
_entry.id   AF-A0A2G9T8S7-F1
#
_cell.length_a   1.000
_cell.length_b   1.000
_cell.length_c   1.000
_cell.angle_alpha   90.00
_cell.angle_beta   90.00
_cell.angle_gamma   90.00
#
_symmetry.space_group_name_H-M   'P 1'
#
loop_
_entity.id
_entity.type
_entity.pdbx_description
1 polymer ?
#
loop_
_entity_poly.entity_id
_entity_poly.type
_entity_poly.pdbx_seq_one_letter_code
_entity_poly.pdbx_strand_id
1 'polypeptide(L)'
;IDWVAYFQQIAPSEMIKMFNNDTEIIVAEIEFLRKASELIKDTDSEVLVNYIIWRVVQASVRLLDERFENIKQVLPLAAGAVYVQAHFNSEDKREALEMIGKLRESFADLVTHNDWMDESTKNTAIEK
;
A
#
# COMPACT_ATOMS: atom_id res chain seq x y z
N ILE A 1 -3.05 -26.51 -2.47
CA ILE A 1 -4.10 -25.47 -2.42
C ILE A 1 -4.58 -25.32 -3.85
N ASP A 2 -5.90 -25.40 -4.06
CA ASP A 2 -6.49 -25.08 -5.36
C ASP A 2 -6.60 -23.56 -5.48
N TRP A 3 -5.60 -22.96 -6.13
CA TRP A 3 -5.47 -21.51 -6.22
C TRP A 3 -6.52 -20.89 -7.13
N VAL A 4 -6.90 -21.55 -8.22
CA VAL A 4 -7.93 -21.06 -9.14
C VAL A 4 -9.27 -21.01 -8.42
N ALA A 5 -9.66 -22.10 -7.76
CA ALA A 5 -10.90 -22.12 -6.99
C ALA A 5 -10.88 -21.09 -5.85
N TYR A 6 -9.76 -20.93 -5.15
CA TYR A 6 -9.62 -19.95 -4.09
C TYR A 6 -9.83 -18.51 -4.60
N PHE A 7 -9.12 -18.09 -5.64
CA PHE A 7 -9.25 -16.73 -6.17
C PHE A 7 -10.63 -16.47 -6.75
N GLN A 8 -11.24 -17.43 -7.44
CA GLN A 8 -12.60 -17.30 -7.95
C GLN A 8 -13.66 -17.16 -6.86
N GLN A 9 -13.43 -17.73 -5.66
CA GLN A 9 -14.36 -17.61 -4.53
C GLN A 9 -14.30 -16.25 -3.83
N ILE A 10 -13.14 -15.60 -3.80
CA ILE A 10 -12.94 -14.32 -3.10
C ILE A 10 -13.01 -13.10 -4.03
N ALA A 11 -12.89 -13.31 -5.34
CA ALA A 11 -12.92 -12.24 -6.32
C ALA A 11 -14.34 -11.72 -6.58
N PRO A 12 -14.49 -10.42 -6.93
CA PRO A 12 -15.72 -9.91 -7.51
C PRO A 12 -16.15 -10.71 -8.74
N SER A 13 -17.46 -10.83 -8.96
CA SER A 13 -18.04 -11.67 -10.01
C SER A 13 -17.53 -11.36 -11.42
N GLU A 14 -17.20 -10.10 -11.66
CA GLU A 14 -16.69 -9.55 -12.91
C GLU A 14 -15.26 -10.01 -13.21
N MET A 15 -14.50 -10.34 -12.17
CA MET A 15 -13.10 -10.74 -12.24
C MET A 15 -12.90 -12.25 -12.28
N ILE A 16 -13.92 -13.07 -11.98
CA ILE A 16 -13.82 -14.53 -11.92
C ILE A 16 -13.19 -15.11 -13.20
N LYS A 17 -13.57 -14.59 -14.37
CA LYS A 17 -13.07 -15.06 -15.67
C LYS A 17 -11.57 -14.76 -15.91
N MET A 18 -10.98 -13.86 -15.13
CA MET A 18 -9.56 -13.50 -15.23
C MET A 18 -8.65 -14.51 -14.54
N PHE A 19 -9.18 -15.33 -13.62
CA PHE A 19 -8.42 -16.33 -12.87
C PHE A 19 -8.58 -17.72 -13.50
N ASN A 20 -7.52 -18.17 -14.14
CA ASN A 20 -7.37 -19.47 -14.77
C ASN A 20 -5.91 -19.97 -14.58
N ASN A 21 -5.58 -21.13 -15.15
CA ASN A 21 -4.25 -21.73 -14.97
C ASN A 21 -3.12 -20.96 -15.67
N ASP A 22 -3.45 -20.10 -16.64
CA ASP A 22 -2.49 -19.26 -17.38
C ASP A 22 -2.36 -17.86 -16.76
N THR A 23 -3.09 -17.56 -15.67
CA THR A 23 -3.02 -16.26 -15.00
C THR A 23 -1.67 -16.07 -14.33
N GLU A 24 -0.90 -15.09 -14.80
CA GLU A 24 0.35 -14.68 -14.17
C GLU A 24 0.09 -13.94 -12.84
N ILE A 25 0.78 -14.36 -11.78
CA ILE A 25 0.68 -13.76 -10.45
C ILE A 25 2.07 -13.39 -9.92
N ILE A 26 2.18 -12.23 -9.28
CA ILE A 26 3.41 -11.81 -8.61
C ILE A 26 3.42 -12.42 -7.20
N VAL A 27 4.42 -13.25 -6.93
CA VAL A 27 4.66 -13.82 -5.60
C VAL A 27 5.89 -13.16 -5.00
N ALA A 28 5.68 -12.20 -4.10
CA ALA A 28 6.77 -11.45 -3.48
C ALA A 28 7.63 -12.31 -2.52
N GLU A 29 7.00 -13.26 -1.81
CA GLU A 29 7.64 -14.03 -0.74
C GLU A 29 7.39 -15.54 -0.91
N ILE A 30 8.11 -16.16 -1.85
CA ILE A 30 7.91 -17.58 -2.24
C ILE A 30 8.11 -18.53 -1.06
N GLU A 31 9.16 -18.31 -0.27
CA GLU A 31 9.51 -19.15 0.87
C GLU A 31 8.48 -19.11 1.99
N PHE A 32 7.91 -17.94 2.23
CA PHE A 32 6.82 -17.78 3.19
C PHE A 32 5.60 -18.60 2.76
N LEU A 33 5.16 -18.47 1.50
CA LEU A 33 3.99 -19.21 1.00
C LEU A 33 4.21 -20.72 1.03
N ARG A 34 5.43 -21.18 0.75
CA ARG A 34 5.80 -22.61 0.84
C ARG A 34 5.62 -23.13 2.26
N LYS A 35 6.25 -22.48 3.25
CA LYS A 35 6.15 -22.87 4.67
C LYS A 35 4.73 -22.74 5.22
N ALA A 36 3.99 -21.70 4.80
CA ALA A 36 2.59 -21.54 5.18
C ALA A 36 1.71 -22.66 4.62
N SER A 37 1.93 -23.07 3.37
CA SER A 37 1.21 -24.19 2.74
C SER A 37 1.48 -25.53 3.43
N GLU A 38 2.72 -25.78 3.83
CA GLU A 38 3.10 -26.94 4.65
C GLU A 38 2.41 -26.90 6.01
N LEU A 39 2.52 -25.78 6.74
CA LEU A 39 1.87 -25.61 8.04
C LEU A 39 0.35 -25.82 7.97
N ILE A 40 -0.32 -25.26 6.96
CA ILE A 40 -1.77 -25.41 6.79
C ILE A 40 -2.15 -26.87 6.53
N LYS A 41 -1.35 -27.62 5.76
CA LYS A 41 -1.61 -29.04 5.49
C LYS A 41 -1.41 -29.91 6.73
N ASP A 42 -0.44 -29.57 7.57
CA ASP A 42 -0.06 -30.36 8.75
C ASP A 42 -0.86 -30.00 10.00
N THR A 43 -1.58 -28.87 9.98
CA THR A 43 -2.40 -28.41 11.10
C THR A 43 -3.79 -29.07 11.09
N ASP A 44 -4.24 -29.51 12.26
CA ASP A 44 -5.59 -30.06 12.42
C ASP A 44 -6.67 -29.05 12.01
N SER A 45 -7.73 -29.54 11.37
CA SER A 45 -8.81 -28.72 10.84
C SER A 45 -9.57 -27.92 11.90
N GLU A 46 -9.72 -28.45 13.12
CA GLU A 46 -10.33 -27.73 14.23
C GLU A 46 -9.49 -26.52 14.64
N VAL A 47 -8.16 -26.70 14.71
CA VAL A 47 -7.21 -25.62 15.03
C VAL A 47 -7.25 -24.53 13.95
N LEU A 48 -7.30 -24.91 12.67
CA LEU A 48 -7.42 -23.97 11.56
C LEU A 48 -8.73 -23.18 11.62
N VAL A 49 -9.85 -23.86 11.84
CA VAL A 49 -11.18 -23.22 11.95
C VAL A 49 -11.21 -22.24 13.11
N ASN A 50 -10.70 -22.64 14.28
CA ASN A 50 -10.63 -21.76 15.45
C ASN A 50 -9.74 -20.53 15.19
N TYR A 51 -8.59 -20.72 14.53
CA TYR A 51 -7.72 -19.61 14.14
C TYR A 51 -8.43 -18.63 13.19
N ILE A 52 -9.12 -19.13 12.16
CA ILE A 52 -9.86 -18.29 11.20
C ILE A 52 -10.98 -17.52 11.91
N ILE A 53 -11.76 -18.17 12.77
CA ILE A 53 -12.82 -17.53 13.56
C ILE A 53 -12.22 -16.42 14.42
N TRP A 54 -11.10 -16.67 15.10
CA TRP A 54 -10.45 -15.66 15.92
C TRP A 54 -9.98 -14.44 15.11
N ARG A 55 -9.47 -14.65 13.90
CA ARG A 55 -9.08 -13.56 12.99
C ARG A 55 -10.29 -12.72 12.56
N VAL A 56 -11.44 -13.36 12.30
CA VAL A 56 -12.70 -12.65 12.00
C VAL A 56 -13.15 -11.84 13.20
N VAL A 57 -13.18 -12.44 14.40
CA VAL A 57 -13.54 -11.75 15.64
C VAL A 57 -12.66 -10.52 15.85
N GLN A 58 -11.34 -10.65 15.71
CA GLN A 58 -10.40 -9.52 15.84
C GLN A 58 -10.66 -8.41 14.82
N ALA A 59 -11.02 -8.75 13.58
CA ALA A 59 -11.38 -7.76 12.56
C ALA A 59 -12.71 -7.07 12.88
N SER A 60 -13.70 -7.83 13.36
CA SER A 60 -15.03 -7.33 13.70
C SER A 60 -15.07 -6.45 14.95
N VAL A 61 -14.10 -6.57 15.87
CA VAL A 61 -13.99 -5.68 17.06
C VAL A 61 -14.01 -4.20 16.67
N ARG A 62 -13.44 -3.84 15.51
CA ARG A 62 -13.42 -2.45 15.03
C ARG A 62 -14.78 -1.94 14.56
N LEU A 63 -15.70 -2.84 14.23
CA LEU A 63 -17.04 -2.51 13.73
C LEU A 63 -18.07 -2.31 14.85
N LEU A 64 -17.71 -2.63 16.10
CA LEU A 64 -18.65 -2.57 17.23
C LEU A 64 -18.91 -1.15 17.75
N ASP A 65 -18.20 -0.13 17.26
CA ASP A 65 -18.55 1.28 17.50
C ASP A 65 -18.18 2.21 16.30
N GLU A 66 -19.17 2.49 15.44
CA GLU A 66 -19.04 3.36 14.25
C GLU A 66 -18.62 4.80 14.56
N ARG A 67 -18.82 5.27 15.80
CA ARG A 67 -18.53 6.67 16.18
C ARG A 67 -17.04 6.98 16.13
N PHE A 68 -16.18 5.98 16.33
CA PHE A 68 -14.73 6.15 16.30
C PHE A 68 -14.14 6.11 14.89
N GLU A 69 -14.78 5.46 13.92
CA GLU A 69 -14.27 5.41 12.54
C GLU A 69 -14.55 6.70 11.76
N ASN A 70 -15.73 7.31 11.93
CA ASN A 70 -16.04 8.59 11.27
C ASN A 70 -15.17 9.75 11.78
N ILE A 71 -14.86 9.78 13.08
CA ILE A 71 -13.98 10.79 13.66
C ILE A 71 -12.54 10.63 13.15
N LYS A 72 -12.05 9.42 12.92
CA LYS A 72 -10.68 9.19 12.40
C LYS A 72 -10.45 9.82 11.02
N GLN A 73 -11.45 9.83 10.16
CA GLN A 73 -11.30 10.39 8.82
C GLN A 73 -11.52 11.91 8.78
N VAL A 74 -12.51 12.42 9.50
CA VAL A 74 -12.91 13.83 9.43
C VAL A 74 -12.05 14.72 10.33
N LEU A 75 -11.64 14.23 11.50
CA LEU A 75 -10.94 15.04 12.49
C LEU A 75 -9.57 15.55 12.01
N PRO A 76 -8.71 14.76 11.35
CA PRO A 76 -7.44 15.25 10.84
C PRO A 76 -7.61 16.35 9.77
N LEU A 77 -8.60 16.20 8.88
CA LEU A 77 -8.90 17.17 7.83
C LEU A 77 -9.43 18.48 8.43
N ALA A 78 -10.37 18.39 9.38
CA ALA A 78 -10.91 19.55 10.07
C ALA A 78 -9.86 20.27 10.93
N ALA A 79 -9.07 19.52 11.70
CA ALA A 79 -7.95 20.07 12.47
C ALA A 79 -6.90 20.73 11.56
N GLY A 80 -6.60 20.12 10.41
CA GLY A 80 -5.72 20.69 9.39
C GLY A 80 -6.25 22.00 8.82
N ALA A 81 -7.53 22.09 8.49
CA ALA A 81 -8.15 23.32 7.97
C ALA A 81 -8.10 24.46 9.01
N VAL A 82 -8.43 24.16 10.28
CA VAL A 82 -8.33 25.14 11.37
C VAL A 82 -6.89 25.58 11.59
N TYR A 83 -5.93 24.65 11.58
CA TYR A 83 -4.51 24.96 11.70
C TYR A 83 -4.02 25.88 10.58
N VAL A 84 -4.39 25.59 9.33
CA VAL A 84 -4.03 26.42 8.18
C VAL A 84 -4.62 27.83 8.31
N GLN A 85 -5.88 27.95 8.70
CA GLN A 85 -6.52 29.26 8.89
C GLN A 85 -5.86 30.09 10.00
N ALA A 86 -5.43 29.46 11.08
CA ALA A 86 -4.86 30.14 12.24
C ALA A 86 -3.36 30.44 12.13
N HIS A 87 -2.60 29.58 11.44
CA HIS A 87 -1.14 29.58 11.52
C HIS A 87 -0.40 29.59 10.19
N PHE A 88 -1.08 29.31 9.07
CA PHE A 88 -0.38 29.16 7.79
C PHE A 88 -0.44 30.45 6.97
N ASN A 89 0.73 31.01 6.67
CA ASN A 89 0.86 32.18 5.80
C ASN A 89 1.02 31.71 4.34
N SER A 90 0.35 32.39 3.40
CA SER A 90 0.53 32.15 1.96
C SER A 90 1.97 32.38 1.50
N GLU A 91 2.72 33.23 2.22
CA GLU A 91 4.14 33.47 1.96
C GLU A 91 5.02 32.25 2.28
N ASP A 92 4.77 31.56 3.40
CA ASP A 92 5.48 30.32 3.77
C ASP A 92 5.27 29.23 2.70
N LYS A 93 4.07 29.18 2.11
CA LYS A 93 3.77 28.29 0.98
C LYS A 93 4.62 28.63 -0.24
N ARG A 94 4.74 29.92 -0.55
CA ARG A 94 5.51 30.42 -1.70
C ARG A 94 6.98 30.05 -1.53
N GLU A 95 7.55 30.28 -0.35
CA GLU A 95 8.93 29.95 -0.03
C GLU A 95 9.18 28.43 -0.07
N ALA A 96 8.27 27.62 0.47
CA ALA A 96 8.38 26.17 0.40
C ALA A 96 8.35 25.64 -1.05
N LEU A 97 7.48 26.20 -1.90
CA LEU A 97 7.42 25.85 -3.32
C LEU A 97 8.70 26.25 -4.07
N GLU A 98 9.26 27.42 -3.74
CA GLU A 98 10.53 27.87 -4.29
C GLU A 98 11.69 26.93 -3.89
N MET A 99 11.73 26.52 -2.62
CA MET A 99 12.71 25.55 -2.12
C MET A 99 12.59 24.19 -2.81
N ILE A 100 11.37 23.70 -3.04
CA ILE A 100 11.14 22.46 -3.80
C ILE A 100 11.68 22.61 -5.24
N GLY A 101 11.45 23.76 -5.89
CA GLY A 101 12.02 24.04 -7.21
C GLY A 101 13.55 23.95 -7.21
N LYS A 102 14.19 24.65 -6.27
CA LYS A 102 15.66 24.65 -6.09
C LYS A 102 16.22 23.24 -5.83
N LEU A 103 15.52 22.44 -5.03
CA LEU A 103 15.92 21.05 -4.75
C LEU A 103 15.82 20.17 -6.00
N ARG A 104 14.77 20.33 -6.82
CA ARG A 104 14.63 19.61 -8.09
C ARG A 104 15.74 19.99 -9.08
N GLU A 105 16.05 21.27 -9.19
CA GLU A 105 17.17 21.74 -10.03
C GLU A 105 18.50 21.18 -9.56
N SER A 106 18.78 21.25 -8.25
CA SER A 106 20.01 20.70 -7.67
C SER A 106 20.12 19.18 -7.85
N PHE A 107 19.00 18.47 -7.74
CA PHE A 107 18.95 17.03 -8.02
C PHE A 107 19.27 16.73 -9.48
N ALA A 108 18.66 17.45 -10.43
CA ALA A 108 18.95 17.28 -11.85
C ALA A 108 20.44 17.54 -12.13
N ASP A 109 21.03 18.57 -11.52
CA ASP A 109 22.44 18.91 -11.67
C ASP A 109 23.39 17.83 -11.11
N LEU A 110 23.02 17.20 -9.98
CA LEU A 110 23.74 16.04 -9.44
C LEU A 110 23.64 14.80 -10.34
N VAL A 111 22.48 14.59 -10.95
CA VAL A 111 22.25 13.46 -11.87
C VAL A 111 23.03 13.65 -13.17
N THR A 112 23.09 14.85 -13.74
CA THR A 112 23.83 15.11 -14.99
C THR A 112 25.34 14.96 -14.80
N HIS A 113 25.89 15.46 -13.69
CA HIS A 113 27.34 15.56 -13.50
C HIS A 113 28.02 14.36 -12.84
N ASN A 114 27.28 13.34 -12.39
CA ASN A 114 27.94 12.15 -11.84
C ASN A 114 28.55 11.26 -12.93
N ASP A 115 29.55 10.49 -12.53
CA ASP A 115 30.36 9.59 -13.35
C ASP A 115 29.96 8.11 -13.22
N TRP A 116 29.15 7.77 -12.20
CA TRP A 116 28.76 6.39 -11.90
C TRP A 116 27.50 5.93 -12.65
N MET A 117 26.68 6.85 -13.20
CA MET A 117 25.51 6.51 -14.03
C MET A 117 25.80 6.71 -15.51
N ASP A 118 25.24 5.83 -16.35
CA ASP A 118 25.24 6.01 -17.79
C ASP A 118 24.23 7.08 -18.25
N GLU A 119 24.44 7.62 -19.46
CA GLU A 119 23.60 8.71 -19.99
C GLU A 119 22.12 8.30 -20.16
N SER A 120 21.84 7.03 -20.45
CA SER A 120 20.46 6.52 -20.52
C SER A 120 19.72 6.57 -19.18
N THR A 121 20.42 6.19 -18.10
CA THR A 121 19.87 6.20 -16.74
C THR A 121 19.70 7.63 -16.23
N LYS A 122 20.65 8.53 -16.54
CA LYS A 122 20.55 9.96 -16.22
C LYS A 122 19.31 10.59 -16.85
N ASN A 123 19.08 10.36 -18.14
CA ASN A 123 17.90 10.89 -18.83
C ASN A 123 16.60 10.38 -18.21
N THR A 124 16.54 9.10 -17.85
CA THR A 124 15.37 8.50 -17.18
C THR A 124 15.14 9.07 -15.78
N ALA A 125 16.21 9.33 -15.02
CA ALA A 125 16.13 9.88 -13.67
C ALA A 125 15.71 11.35 -13.63
N ILE A 126 15.98 12.12 -14.70
CA ILE A 126 15.54 13.53 -14.82
C ILE A 126 14.08 13.62 -15.27
N GLU A 127 13.60 12.65 -16.07
CA GLU A 127 12.22 12.61 -16.56
C GLU A 127 11.19 12.19 -15.48
N LYS A 128 11.61 11.35 -14.52
CA LYS A 128 10.75 10.87 -13.42
C LYS A 128 10.60 11.88 -12.28
#